data_AF-A0A2K0YA34-F1
#
_entry.id   AF-A0A2K0YA34-F1
#
_cell.length_a   1.000
_cell.length_b   1.000
_cell.length_c   1.000
_cell.angle_alpha   90.00
_cell.angle_beta   90.00
_cell.angle_gamma   90.00
#
_symmetry.space_group_name_H-M   'P 1'
#
loop_
_entity.id
_entity.type
_entity.pdbx_description
1 polymer ?
#
loop_
_entity_poly.entity_id
_entity_poly.type
_entity_poly.pdbx_seq_one_letter_code
_entity_poly.pdbx_strand_id
1 'polypeptide(L)'
;MIVLSRHEEIRSYVDQAGLSRHHYAVTVAEGDAMNEMGLSDPDAAPVIFTTHEKLRRWTTGRSFADADKFHYLGRPRTLRIWDESFLAAQPVTVRLDMLKGIPAVLRPLDPKAAQGLDAITAALESVETRQSVTLSHQLSACPSTLAALSGAQKREWDGLVSILGREAIILRDNRMGRVLASATAPLPADFQPALVLDASGRVRETYRAMEETGAPIRRLPGAGRNYSRLTVRHWDRASSRSALNVPETRREILEGAASVINAAPAEEWLIIHHQARGADTVLDELKAQVANPERLHFVNWGRHNATNAYRHVRKVMVLSLWHLTDAAYTAHHIAASGRVPSQGLDRETISRIAAGEHRHNLLQAICRANVRNGADGVCGDCEAYVIGKTGKDTKALLAETFPGAAIKDWRPFGAGELTGRSLDVAEEIRRRFVAGGAERVRKIDIRKAVGMGTAPELAQVLTRPAFKAWLAGEGLVLGTKEVRRADRV
;
A
#
# COMPACT_ATOMS: atom_id res chain seq x y z
N MET A 1 13.51 24.43 -8.58
CA MET A 1 13.41 23.02 -9.04
C MET A 1 12.27 22.36 -8.29
N ILE A 2 11.41 21.64 -9.02
CA ILE A 2 10.30 20.88 -8.47
C ILE A 2 10.53 19.42 -8.83
N VAL A 3 10.65 18.58 -7.81
CA VAL A 3 10.94 17.16 -7.93
C VAL A 3 9.65 16.39 -7.59
N LEU A 4 9.16 15.64 -8.57
CA LEU A 4 7.88 14.93 -8.49
C LEU A 4 8.09 13.42 -8.47
N SER A 5 7.07 12.67 -8.04
CA SER A 5 7.20 11.22 -7.95
C SER A 5 7.07 10.53 -9.32
N ARG A 6 6.27 11.12 -10.23
CA ARG A 6 5.89 10.51 -11.51
C ARG A 6 5.84 11.51 -12.67
N HIS A 7 5.93 10.97 -13.88
CA HIS A 7 5.80 11.72 -15.13
C HIS A 7 4.42 12.39 -15.25
N GLU A 8 3.32 11.67 -14.97
CA GLU A 8 1.97 12.22 -15.12
C GLU A 8 1.70 13.43 -14.21
N GLU A 9 2.38 13.52 -13.07
CA GLU A 9 2.31 14.66 -12.15
C GLU A 9 2.94 15.91 -12.77
N ILE A 10 4.04 15.77 -13.52
CA ILE A 10 4.71 16.90 -14.19
C ILE A 10 3.72 17.63 -15.10
N ARG A 11 2.96 16.89 -15.93
CA ARG A 11 1.96 17.51 -16.82
C ARG A 11 0.90 18.26 -16.03
N SER A 12 0.30 17.57 -15.06
CA SER A 12 -0.75 18.17 -14.22
C SER A 12 -0.28 19.42 -13.47
N TYR A 13 0.98 19.45 -13.01
CA TYR A 13 1.55 20.61 -12.32
C TYR A 13 1.77 21.77 -13.28
N VAL A 14 2.36 21.51 -14.46
CA VAL A 14 2.59 22.54 -15.47
C VAL A 14 1.27 23.18 -15.90
N ASP A 15 0.25 22.35 -16.18
CA ASP A 15 -1.06 22.83 -16.63
C ASP A 15 -1.78 23.68 -15.58
N GLN A 16 -1.65 23.33 -14.28
CA GLN A 16 -2.31 24.05 -13.18
C GLN A 16 -1.52 25.25 -12.66
N ALA A 17 -0.20 25.26 -12.83
CA ALA A 17 0.67 26.34 -12.35
C ALA A 17 0.57 27.61 -13.21
N GLY A 18 -0.06 27.54 -14.39
CA GLY A 18 -0.20 28.69 -15.28
C GLY A 18 1.14 29.24 -15.81
N LEU A 19 2.17 28.39 -15.87
CA LEU A 19 3.50 28.77 -16.35
C LEU A 19 3.51 28.87 -17.88
N SER A 20 4.11 29.93 -18.42
CA SER A 20 4.41 30.02 -19.85
C SER A 20 5.54 29.05 -20.22
N ARG A 21 5.62 28.61 -21.48
CA ARG A 21 6.69 27.69 -21.94
C ARG A 21 8.10 28.25 -21.74
N HIS A 22 8.26 29.57 -21.62
CA HIS A 22 9.55 30.22 -21.38
C HIS A 22 9.95 30.25 -19.89
N HIS A 23 9.05 29.89 -18.98
CA HIS A 23 9.31 29.92 -17.53
C HIS A 23 9.82 28.59 -16.98
N TYR A 24 9.71 27.51 -17.75
CA TYR A 24 10.06 26.18 -17.26
C TYR A 24 10.76 25.30 -18.31
N ALA A 25 11.45 24.28 -17.81
CA ALA A 25 11.93 23.14 -18.58
C ALA A 25 11.59 21.84 -17.82
N VAL A 26 11.62 20.72 -18.53
CA VAL A 26 11.42 19.39 -17.95
C VAL A 26 12.65 18.54 -18.24
N THR A 27 13.18 17.89 -17.21
CA THR A 27 14.32 16.98 -17.31
C THR A 27 13.96 15.64 -16.70
N VAL A 28 13.75 14.63 -17.54
CA VAL A 28 13.42 13.25 -17.15
C VAL A 28 14.32 12.24 -17.87
N ALA A 29 13.91 10.98 -18.03
CA ALA A 29 14.69 9.98 -18.78
C ALA A 29 15.01 10.49 -20.20
N GLU A 30 16.19 10.13 -20.71
CA GLU A 30 16.63 10.53 -22.05
C GLU A 30 15.71 9.90 -23.12
N GLY A 31 15.36 10.66 -24.15
CA GLY A 31 14.43 10.23 -25.19
C GLY A 31 12.95 10.27 -24.80
N ASP A 32 12.61 10.65 -23.56
CA ASP A 32 11.21 10.86 -23.18
C ASP A 32 10.69 12.18 -23.78
N ALA A 33 9.52 12.12 -24.43
CA ALA A 33 8.88 13.28 -25.06
C ALA A 33 8.56 14.41 -24.06
N MET A 34 8.51 14.13 -22.75
CA MET A 34 8.37 15.17 -21.74
C MET A 34 9.50 16.19 -21.74
N ASN A 35 10.71 15.82 -22.16
CA ASN A 35 11.82 16.77 -22.24
C ASN A 35 11.59 17.89 -23.28
N GLU A 36 10.60 17.74 -24.16
CA GLU A 36 10.19 18.76 -25.14
C GLU A 36 9.18 19.77 -24.55
N MET A 37 8.80 19.61 -23.29
CA MET A 37 7.92 20.53 -22.58
C MET A 37 8.70 21.73 -22.02
N GLY A 38 8.28 22.94 -22.40
CA GLY A 38 8.91 24.18 -21.96
C GLY A 38 10.08 24.58 -22.86
N LEU A 39 11.15 25.10 -22.25
CA LEU A 39 12.42 25.41 -22.91
C LEU A 39 13.27 24.14 -23.13
N SER A 40 13.95 24.09 -24.27
CA SER A 40 14.89 23.02 -24.61
C SER A 40 16.19 23.09 -23.82
N ASP A 41 16.57 24.27 -23.34
CA ASP A 41 17.72 24.49 -22.47
C ASP A 41 17.24 24.62 -21.00
N PRO A 42 17.47 23.60 -20.17
CA PRO A 42 17.12 23.65 -18.76
C PRO A 42 17.90 24.69 -17.95
N ASP A 43 19.08 25.12 -18.41
CA ASP A 43 19.90 26.12 -17.70
C ASP A 43 19.32 27.54 -17.84
N ALA A 44 18.65 27.81 -18.96
CA ALA A 44 17.96 29.07 -19.20
C ALA A 44 16.58 29.18 -18.51
N ALA A 45 15.98 28.06 -18.07
CA ALA A 45 14.63 28.05 -17.53
C ALA A 45 14.59 28.36 -16.02
N PRO A 46 13.84 29.36 -15.53
CA PRO A 46 13.76 29.63 -14.08
C PRO A 46 13.27 28.42 -13.25
N VAL A 47 12.27 27.70 -13.76
CA VAL A 47 11.70 26.50 -13.14
C VAL A 47 12.16 25.26 -13.89
N ILE A 48 12.51 24.20 -13.16
CA ILE A 48 12.78 22.89 -13.75
C ILE A 48 11.95 21.83 -13.02
N PHE A 49 11.25 21.01 -13.80
CA PHE A 49 10.54 19.83 -13.32
C PHE A 49 11.36 18.59 -13.60
N THR A 50 11.44 17.69 -12.63
CA THR A 50 12.17 16.41 -12.75
C THR A 50 11.50 15.36 -11.84
N THR A 51 11.95 14.12 -11.91
CA THR A 51 11.47 13.04 -11.03
C THR A 51 12.43 12.73 -9.89
N HIS A 52 11.91 12.14 -8.80
CA HIS A 52 12.73 11.60 -7.71
C HIS A 52 13.81 10.63 -8.24
N GLU A 53 13.44 9.76 -9.18
CA GLU A 53 14.35 8.78 -9.78
C GLU A 53 15.47 9.46 -10.58
N LYS A 54 15.12 10.43 -11.44
CA LYS A 54 16.09 11.16 -12.26
C LYS A 54 17.08 11.91 -11.38
N LEU A 55 16.60 12.64 -10.37
CA LEU A 55 17.46 13.36 -9.42
C LEU A 55 18.44 12.40 -8.75
N ARG A 56 17.94 11.30 -8.15
CA ARG A 56 18.79 10.32 -7.46
C ARG A 56 19.87 9.75 -8.38
N ARG A 57 19.49 9.29 -9.58
CA ARG A 57 20.43 8.74 -10.56
C ARG A 57 21.50 9.76 -10.97
N TRP A 58 21.13 11.04 -11.05
CA TRP A 58 22.05 12.12 -11.37
C TRP A 58 22.90 12.61 -10.19
N THR A 59 22.59 12.21 -8.97
CA THR A 59 23.38 12.55 -7.78
C THR A 59 24.07 11.34 -7.15
N THR A 60 23.88 10.13 -7.69
CA THR A 60 24.56 8.94 -7.18
C THR A 60 26.07 9.12 -7.26
N GLY A 61 26.74 9.12 -6.10
CA GLY A 61 28.20 9.21 -5.99
C GLY A 61 28.80 10.60 -6.24
N ARG A 62 27.99 11.65 -6.34
CA ARG A 62 28.43 13.03 -6.65
C ARG A 62 27.63 14.07 -5.86
N SER A 63 28.16 15.29 -5.77
CA SER A 63 27.43 16.39 -5.13
C SER A 63 26.24 16.82 -5.98
N PHE A 64 25.28 17.51 -5.38
CA PHE A 64 24.21 18.16 -6.14
C PHE A 64 24.77 19.33 -6.97
N ALA A 65 25.79 20.02 -6.48
CA ALA A 65 26.46 21.11 -7.18
C ALA A 65 27.08 20.66 -8.52
N ASP A 66 27.55 19.42 -8.61
CA ASP A 66 28.11 18.85 -9.84
C ASP A 66 27.05 18.39 -10.86
N ALA A 67 25.76 18.43 -10.50
CA ALA A 67 24.67 18.05 -11.39
C ALA A 67 24.21 19.25 -12.24
N ASP A 68 25.03 19.59 -13.23
CA ASP A 68 24.82 20.63 -14.25
C ASP A 68 23.40 20.65 -14.85
N LYS A 69 22.79 19.48 -15.06
CA LYS A 69 21.41 19.34 -15.56
C LYS A 69 20.34 19.97 -14.67
N PHE A 70 20.66 20.35 -13.44
CA PHE A 70 19.77 21.02 -12.50
C PHE A 70 20.19 22.47 -12.20
N HIS A 71 21.12 23.03 -12.97
CA HIS A 71 21.60 24.41 -12.85
C HIS A 71 20.69 25.41 -13.54
N TYR A 72 20.64 26.62 -12.99
CA TYR A 72 20.04 27.81 -13.60
C TYR A 72 21.14 28.86 -13.73
N LEU A 73 21.39 29.31 -14.96
CA LEU A 73 22.47 30.25 -15.29
C LEU A 73 23.83 29.77 -14.75
N GLY A 74 24.15 28.50 -14.97
CA GLY A 74 25.41 27.85 -14.59
C GLY A 74 25.60 27.65 -13.08
N ARG A 75 24.55 27.78 -12.27
CA ARG A 75 24.61 27.60 -10.81
C ARG A 75 23.54 26.64 -10.30
N PRO A 76 23.81 25.85 -9.24
CA PRO A 76 22.81 24.97 -8.65
C PRO A 76 21.57 25.76 -8.21
N ARG A 77 20.37 25.27 -8.55
CA ARG A 77 19.12 25.93 -8.11
C ARG A 77 19.02 25.97 -6.59
N THR A 78 18.72 27.15 -6.07
CA THR A 78 18.62 27.43 -4.63
C THR A 78 17.27 27.00 -4.05
N LEU A 79 16.17 27.25 -4.77
CA LEU A 79 14.83 26.77 -4.37
C LEU A 79 14.61 25.34 -4.89
N ARG A 80 14.43 24.41 -3.97
CA ARG A 80 14.23 22.98 -4.23
C ARG A 80 12.96 22.55 -3.53
N ILE A 81 12.00 22.05 -4.29
CA ILE A 81 10.71 21.56 -3.80
C ILE A 81 10.66 20.06 -4.09
N TRP A 82 10.42 19.27 -3.05
CA TRP A 82 10.20 17.84 -3.12
C TRP A 82 8.73 17.57 -2.84
N ASP A 83 7.99 17.07 -3.81
CA ASP A 83 6.60 16.69 -3.59
C ASP A 83 6.51 15.25 -3.07
N GLU A 84 5.49 14.96 -2.28
CA GLU A 84 5.26 13.65 -1.67
C GLU A 84 6.33 13.22 -0.63
N SER A 85 6.20 11.97 -0.19
CA SER A 85 7.09 11.24 0.70
C SER A 85 8.58 11.47 0.47
N PHE A 86 9.28 11.99 1.49
CA PHE A 86 10.73 12.17 1.50
C PHE A 86 11.45 11.09 2.31
N LEU A 87 12.53 10.56 1.73
CA LEU A 87 13.57 9.76 2.39
C LEU A 87 14.90 10.15 1.76
N ALA A 88 15.97 10.28 2.55
CA ALA A 88 17.28 10.61 1.97
C ALA A 88 17.80 9.47 1.08
N ALA A 89 17.62 8.21 1.49
CA ALA A 89 17.93 7.01 0.71
C ALA A 89 16.65 6.27 0.27
N GLN A 90 16.77 5.30 -0.64
CA GLN A 90 15.66 4.42 -1.01
C GLN A 90 15.78 3.07 -0.27
N PRO A 91 14.67 2.53 0.28
CA PRO A 91 14.67 1.22 0.90
C PRO A 91 14.90 0.14 -0.17
N VAL A 92 15.76 -0.83 0.15
CA VAL A 92 16.12 -1.93 -0.75
C VAL A 92 15.95 -3.25 -0.01
N THR A 93 15.22 -4.18 -0.63
CA THR A 93 15.16 -5.58 -0.21
C THR A 93 15.59 -6.47 -1.36
N VAL A 94 16.47 -7.44 -1.08
CA VAL A 94 16.97 -8.39 -2.09
C VAL A 94 16.76 -9.82 -1.63
N ARG A 95 16.11 -10.64 -2.47
CA ARG A 95 15.83 -12.04 -2.19
C ARG A 95 17.01 -12.93 -2.56
N LEU A 96 17.56 -13.66 -1.59
CA LEU A 96 18.74 -14.49 -1.83
C LEU A 96 18.45 -15.67 -2.76
N ASP A 97 17.25 -16.25 -2.71
CA ASP A 97 16.86 -17.36 -3.59
C ASP A 97 16.75 -16.92 -5.06
N MET A 98 16.20 -15.72 -5.31
CA MET A 98 16.13 -15.14 -6.64
C MET A 98 17.52 -14.80 -7.18
N LEU A 99 18.43 -14.29 -6.35
CA LEU A 99 19.82 -14.04 -6.74
C LEU A 99 20.53 -15.32 -7.18
N LYS A 100 20.34 -16.44 -6.47
CA LYS A 100 20.94 -17.74 -6.83
C LYS A 100 20.50 -18.27 -8.20
N GLY A 101 19.34 -17.83 -8.71
CA GLY A 101 18.85 -18.20 -10.04
C GLY A 101 19.48 -17.39 -11.18
N ILE A 102 20.14 -16.28 -10.89
CA ILE A 102 20.71 -15.36 -11.91
C ILE A 102 21.98 -15.92 -12.58
N PRO A 103 22.96 -16.53 -11.87
CA PRO A 103 24.19 -17.02 -12.47
C PRO A 103 23.99 -17.98 -13.65
N ALA A 104 22.94 -18.80 -13.64
CA ALA A 104 22.62 -19.70 -14.76
C ALA A 104 22.36 -18.94 -16.08
N VAL A 105 21.76 -17.75 -16.01
CA VAL A 105 21.50 -16.89 -17.17
C VAL A 105 22.75 -16.11 -17.57
N LEU A 106 23.53 -15.64 -16.58
CA LEU A 106 24.72 -14.83 -16.81
C LEU A 106 25.89 -15.62 -17.36
N ARG A 107 26.10 -16.86 -16.90
CA ARG A 107 27.29 -17.66 -17.19
C ARG A 107 27.66 -17.78 -18.68
N PRO A 108 26.73 -17.99 -19.64
CA PRO A 108 27.08 -18.01 -21.06
C PRO A 108 27.36 -16.62 -21.67
N LEU A 109 26.91 -15.52 -21.04
CA LEU A 109 26.99 -14.16 -21.59
C LEU A 109 28.11 -13.32 -20.94
N ASP A 110 28.27 -13.46 -19.63
CA ASP A 110 29.23 -12.77 -18.79
C ASP A 110 29.68 -13.69 -17.63
N PRO A 111 30.66 -14.59 -17.88
CA PRO A 111 31.15 -15.52 -16.87
C PRO A 111 31.71 -14.82 -15.62
N LYS A 112 32.28 -13.62 -15.76
CA LYS A 112 32.84 -12.85 -14.64
C LYS A 112 31.72 -12.33 -13.72
N ALA A 113 30.65 -11.77 -14.29
CA ALA A 113 29.49 -11.35 -13.52
C ALA A 113 28.84 -12.54 -12.79
N ALA A 114 28.74 -13.69 -13.44
CA ALA A 114 28.23 -14.92 -12.82
C ALA A 114 29.09 -15.36 -11.63
N GLN A 115 30.43 -15.42 -11.81
CA GLN A 115 31.37 -15.78 -10.74
C GLN A 115 31.33 -14.79 -9.56
N GLY A 116 31.25 -13.48 -9.84
CA GLY A 116 31.12 -12.46 -8.79
C GLY A 116 29.84 -12.64 -7.97
N LEU A 117 28.72 -12.95 -8.64
CA LEU A 117 27.47 -13.21 -7.95
C LEU A 117 27.49 -14.56 -7.19
N ASP A 118 28.08 -15.61 -7.75
CA ASP A 118 28.29 -16.89 -7.06
C ASP A 118 29.10 -16.68 -5.76
N ALA A 119 30.18 -15.89 -5.80
CA ALA A 119 30.98 -15.57 -4.62
C ALA A 119 30.21 -14.78 -3.55
N ILE A 120 29.43 -13.76 -3.96
CA ILE A 120 28.59 -12.99 -3.04
C ILE A 120 27.54 -13.90 -2.40
N THR A 121 26.84 -14.73 -3.18
CA THR A 121 25.80 -15.60 -2.64
C THR A 121 26.37 -16.66 -1.69
N ALA A 122 27.53 -17.25 -1.99
CA ALA A 122 28.22 -18.17 -1.10
C ALA A 122 28.64 -17.52 0.22
N ALA A 123 29.19 -16.29 0.18
CA ALA A 123 29.53 -15.54 1.39
C ALA A 123 28.29 -15.24 2.25
N LEU A 124 27.14 -15.00 1.63
CA LEU A 124 25.88 -14.77 2.33
C LEU A 124 25.27 -16.05 2.91
N GLU A 125 25.59 -17.24 2.40
CA GLU A 125 25.01 -18.49 2.90
C GLU A 125 25.38 -18.77 4.35
N SER A 126 26.62 -18.48 4.74
CA SER A 126 27.16 -18.72 6.08
C SER A 126 26.70 -17.71 7.14
N VAL A 127 26.13 -16.57 6.72
CA VAL A 127 25.68 -15.50 7.64
C VAL A 127 24.33 -15.87 8.26
N GLU A 128 24.19 -15.75 9.58
CA GLU A 128 22.94 -16.08 10.26
C GLU A 128 21.86 -15.02 10.02
N THR A 129 20.60 -15.40 10.30
CA THR A 129 19.50 -14.45 10.29
C THR A 129 19.68 -13.44 11.42
N ARG A 130 19.32 -12.17 11.18
CA ARG A 130 19.51 -11.01 12.06
C ARG A 130 20.96 -10.62 12.31
N GLN A 131 21.86 -10.95 11.39
CA GLN A 131 23.22 -10.43 11.37
C GLN A 131 23.40 -9.41 10.25
N SER A 132 24.16 -8.36 10.53
CA SER A 132 24.59 -7.42 9.50
C SER A 132 25.80 -7.96 8.73
N VAL A 133 25.90 -7.55 7.47
CA VAL A 133 26.95 -7.94 6.53
C VAL A 133 27.28 -6.74 5.65
N THR A 134 28.56 -6.55 5.35
CA THR A 134 28.98 -5.59 4.33
C THR A 134 29.19 -6.33 3.02
N LEU A 135 28.50 -5.88 1.97
CA LEU A 135 28.60 -6.50 0.65
C LEU A 135 29.83 -5.96 -0.09
N SER A 136 30.65 -6.85 -0.65
CA SER A 136 31.84 -6.46 -1.42
C SER A 136 31.49 -5.60 -2.65
N HIS A 137 32.36 -4.67 -3.04
CA HIS A 137 32.09 -3.65 -4.07
C HIS A 137 32.31 -4.13 -5.53
N GLN A 138 32.43 -5.43 -5.78
CA GLN A 138 32.78 -5.96 -7.10
C GLN A 138 31.65 -6.78 -7.70
N LEU A 139 30.71 -6.10 -8.36
CA LEU A 139 29.75 -6.74 -9.25
C LEU A 139 29.34 -5.76 -10.35
N SER A 140 29.57 -6.14 -11.59
CA SER A 140 29.18 -5.37 -12.78
C SER A 140 28.88 -6.34 -13.90
N ALA A 141 27.91 -5.99 -14.75
CA ALA A 141 27.58 -6.73 -15.96
C ALA A 141 27.28 -5.73 -17.07
N CYS A 142 27.60 -6.08 -18.32
CA CYS A 142 27.30 -5.20 -19.45
C CYS A 142 25.78 -5.12 -19.71
N PRO A 143 25.29 -4.00 -20.29
CA PRO A 143 23.84 -3.79 -20.49
C PRO A 143 23.15 -4.87 -21.32
N SER A 144 23.84 -5.43 -22.33
CA SER A 144 23.32 -6.52 -23.16
C SER A 144 23.08 -7.79 -22.36
N THR A 145 23.93 -8.10 -21.38
CA THR A 145 23.76 -9.23 -20.47
C THR A 145 22.57 -9.01 -19.54
N LEU A 146 22.41 -7.80 -19.01
CA LEU A 146 21.27 -7.46 -18.15
C LEU A 146 19.92 -7.48 -18.89
N ALA A 147 19.93 -7.30 -20.21
CA ALA A 147 18.74 -7.43 -21.04
C ALA A 147 18.22 -8.88 -21.13
N ALA A 148 19.07 -9.88 -20.91
CA ALA A 148 18.69 -11.30 -20.90
C ALA A 148 17.99 -11.73 -19.60
N LEU A 149 18.09 -10.94 -18.52
CA LEU A 149 17.42 -11.23 -17.26
C LEU A 149 15.92 -10.99 -17.36
N SER A 150 15.12 -11.86 -16.75
CA SER A 150 13.70 -11.58 -16.53
C SER A 150 13.55 -10.29 -15.71
N GLY A 151 12.42 -9.59 -15.86
CA GLY A 151 12.17 -8.37 -15.09
C GLY A 151 12.23 -8.57 -13.56
N ALA A 152 11.97 -9.79 -13.07
CA ALA A 152 12.16 -10.12 -11.65
C ALA A 152 13.63 -10.24 -11.27
N GLN A 153 14.41 -11.00 -12.05
CA GLN A 153 15.85 -11.15 -11.83
C GLN A 153 16.59 -9.81 -11.94
N LYS A 154 16.23 -8.98 -12.92
CA LYS A 154 16.81 -7.65 -13.08
C LYS A 154 16.57 -6.75 -11.87
N ARG A 155 15.37 -6.77 -11.27
CA ARG A 155 15.09 -6.02 -10.04
C ARG A 155 15.96 -6.45 -8.86
N GLU A 156 16.17 -7.76 -8.69
CA GLU A 156 17.02 -8.28 -7.60
C GLU A 156 18.49 -7.97 -7.84
N TRP A 157 18.95 -8.03 -9.10
CA TRP A 157 20.28 -7.60 -9.51
C TRP A 157 20.49 -6.10 -9.24
N ASP A 158 19.60 -5.24 -9.74
CA ASP A 158 19.68 -3.78 -9.56
C ASP A 158 19.62 -3.42 -8.08
N GLY A 159 18.77 -4.12 -7.31
CA GLY A 159 18.70 -4.02 -5.85
C GLY A 159 20.04 -4.34 -5.21
N LEU A 160 20.64 -5.49 -5.52
CA LEU A 160 21.95 -5.89 -5.01
C LEU A 160 23.03 -4.87 -5.34
N VAL A 161 23.12 -4.46 -6.62
CA VAL A 161 24.09 -3.47 -7.09
C VAL A 161 23.97 -2.14 -6.33
N SER A 162 22.74 -1.70 -6.05
CA SER A 162 22.49 -0.43 -5.36
C SER A 162 22.94 -0.39 -3.89
N ILE A 163 23.25 -1.55 -3.30
CA ILE A 163 23.67 -1.70 -1.90
C ILE A 163 25.08 -2.29 -1.75
N LEU A 164 25.84 -2.48 -2.84
CA LEU A 164 27.24 -2.90 -2.76
C LEU A 164 28.08 -1.86 -2.01
N GLY A 165 29.03 -2.35 -1.22
CA GLY A 165 29.84 -1.51 -0.32
C GLY A 165 29.07 -0.94 0.88
N ARG A 166 27.80 -1.30 1.05
CA ARG A 166 26.96 -0.86 2.17
C ARG A 166 26.70 -2.02 3.12
N GLU A 167 26.39 -1.66 4.36
CA GLU A 167 25.90 -2.61 5.34
C GLU A 167 24.45 -3.01 5.00
N ALA A 168 24.15 -4.29 5.14
CA ALA A 168 22.83 -4.87 4.97
C ALA A 168 22.57 -5.84 6.12
N ILE A 169 21.30 -6.08 6.46
CA ILE A 169 20.93 -7.12 7.42
C ILE A 169 20.22 -8.27 6.71
N ILE A 170 20.56 -9.50 7.09
CA ILE A 170 19.87 -10.69 6.61
C ILE A 170 18.67 -10.96 7.51
N LEU A 171 17.49 -11.06 6.92
CA LEU A 171 16.25 -11.40 7.60
C LEU A 171 15.63 -12.65 7.00
N ARG A 172 14.78 -13.32 7.77
CA ARG A 172 13.96 -14.43 7.29
C ARG A 172 12.52 -13.96 7.14
N ASP A 173 12.03 -14.02 5.93
CA ASP A 173 10.63 -13.82 5.58
C ASP A 173 9.96 -15.18 5.40
N ASN A 174 8.82 -15.39 6.05
CA ASN A 174 8.13 -16.68 6.04
C ASN A 174 7.73 -17.18 4.64
N ARG A 175 7.56 -16.28 3.66
CA ARG A 175 7.20 -16.63 2.27
C ARG A 175 8.34 -16.46 1.29
N MET A 176 9.21 -15.48 1.52
CA MET A 176 10.28 -15.11 0.58
C MET A 176 11.64 -15.73 0.94
N GLY A 177 11.72 -16.50 2.03
CA GLY A 177 12.96 -17.11 2.48
C GLY A 177 13.91 -16.08 3.09
N ARG A 178 15.20 -16.17 2.77
CA ARG A 178 16.20 -15.21 3.26
C ARG A 178 16.19 -13.96 2.37
N VAL A 179 16.18 -12.79 3.01
CA VAL A 179 16.10 -11.48 2.36
C VAL A 179 17.15 -10.54 2.97
N LEU A 180 17.94 -9.87 2.14
CA LEU A 180 18.75 -8.73 2.54
C LEU A 180 17.86 -7.50 2.64
N ALA A 181 17.98 -6.74 3.73
CA ALA A 181 17.38 -5.42 3.88
C ALA A 181 18.48 -4.37 4.06
N SER A 182 18.44 -3.31 3.25
CA SER A 182 19.37 -2.18 3.32
C SER A 182 18.71 -0.95 2.67
N ALA A 183 19.51 0.06 2.35
CA ALA A 183 19.08 1.24 1.62
C ALA A 183 20.19 1.70 0.67
N THR A 184 19.80 2.39 -0.40
CA THR A 184 20.75 3.02 -1.35
C THR A 184 21.63 4.06 -0.67
N ALA A 185 22.60 4.61 -1.40
CA ALA A 185 23.23 5.86 -0.99
C ALA A 185 22.17 6.96 -0.75
N PRO A 186 22.32 7.79 0.29
CA PRO A 186 21.47 8.94 0.50
C PRO A 186 21.72 10.00 -0.59
N LEU A 187 20.77 10.92 -0.75
CA LEU A 187 20.99 12.17 -1.48
C LEU A 187 22.21 12.91 -0.90
N PRO A 188 22.98 13.64 -1.74
CA PRO A 188 24.15 14.36 -1.27
C PRO A 188 23.76 15.49 -0.31
N ALA A 189 24.63 15.78 0.65
CA ALA A 189 24.34 16.73 1.73
C ALA A 189 24.02 18.14 1.22
N ASP A 190 24.67 18.55 0.13
CA ASP A 190 24.47 19.85 -0.53
C ASP A 190 23.15 19.95 -1.33
N PHE A 191 22.34 18.89 -1.37
CA PHE A 191 20.93 18.96 -1.82
C PHE A 191 20.04 19.74 -0.85
N GLN A 192 20.45 19.90 0.40
CA GLN A 192 19.75 20.76 1.36
C GLN A 192 20.10 22.24 1.14
N PRO A 193 19.17 23.18 1.44
CA PRO A 193 17.80 22.96 1.93
C PRO A 193 16.81 22.57 0.82
N ALA A 194 15.75 21.85 1.20
CA ALA A 194 14.62 21.54 0.32
C ALA A 194 13.29 21.67 1.08
N LEU A 195 12.27 22.22 0.41
CA LEU A 195 10.90 22.27 0.92
C LEU A 195 10.20 20.95 0.55
N VAL A 196 9.79 20.19 1.56
CA VAL A 196 9.10 18.91 1.37
C VAL A 196 7.59 19.10 1.53
N LEU A 197 6.83 18.80 0.48
CA LEU A 197 5.37 18.89 0.43
C LEU A 197 4.76 17.48 0.60
N ASP A 198 4.72 17.01 1.84
CA ASP A 198 4.19 15.68 2.16
C ASP A 198 2.95 15.75 3.05
N ALA A 199 1.78 15.49 2.47
CA ALA A 199 0.50 15.46 3.19
C ALA A 199 0.47 14.42 4.33
N SER A 200 1.29 13.38 4.23
CA SER A 200 1.40 12.30 5.21
C SER A 200 2.53 12.50 6.22
N GLY A 201 3.31 13.58 6.10
CA GLY A 201 4.49 13.80 6.95
C GLY A 201 4.18 13.73 8.46
N ARG A 202 2.97 14.10 8.88
CA ARG A 202 2.51 14.05 10.27
C ARG A 202 2.26 12.62 10.81
N VAL A 203 2.04 11.65 9.92
CA VAL A 203 1.67 10.26 10.30
C VAL A 203 2.73 9.23 9.93
N ARG A 204 3.80 9.62 9.23
CA ARG A 204 4.86 8.68 8.82
C ARG A 204 5.93 8.54 9.90
N GLU A 205 6.14 7.29 10.32
CA GLU A 205 7.18 6.93 11.29
C GLU A 205 8.59 7.16 10.75
N THR A 206 8.78 7.18 9.43
CA THR A 206 10.09 7.44 8.82
C THR A 206 10.63 8.84 9.11
N TYR A 207 9.77 9.88 9.18
CA TYR A 207 10.24 11.20 9.60
C TYR A 207 10.66 11.21 11.07
N ARG A 208 9.94 10.47 11.92
CA ARG A 208 10.33 10.34 13.33
C ARG A 208 11.70 9.66 13.44
N ALA A 209 11.93 8.58 12.70
CA ALA A 209 13.23 7.90 12.65
C ALA A 209 14.36 8.82 12.15
N MET A 210 14.08 9.71 11.19
CA MET A 210 15.02 10.73 10.75
C MET A 210 15.29 11.77 11.85
N GLU A 211 14.26 12.27 12.53
CA GLU A 211 14.36 13.23 13.64
C GLU A 211 15.17 12.64 14.82
N GLU A 212 14.90 11.39 15.19
CA GLU A 212 15.62 10.65 16.25
C GLU A 212 17.12 10.45 15.94
N THR A 213 17.48 10.40 14.66
CA THR A 213 18.87 10.26 14.21
C THR A 213 19.58 11.59 13.96
N GLY A 214 18.91 12.71 14.24
CA GLY A 214 19.47 14.06 14.10
C GLY A 214 19.46 14.60 12.67
N ALA A 215 18.62 14.04 11.78
CA ALA A 215 18.42 14.63 10.46
C ALA A 215 17.91 16.08 10.59
N PRO A 216 18.39 17.02 9.74
CA PRO A 216 18.05 18.44 9.84
C PRO A 216 16.64 18.73 9.26
N ILE A 217 15.61 18.14 9.85
CA ILE A 217 14.20 18.35 9.49
C ILE A 217 13.62 19.47 10.35
N ARG A 218 13.04 20.47 9.69
CA ARG A 218 12.23 21.50 10.36
C ARG A 218 10.77 21.37 9.94
N ARG A 219 9.90 21.01 10.88
CA ARG A 219 8.45 21.03 10.67
C ARG A 219 7.97 22.48 10.55
N LEU A 220 7.29 22.80 9.45
CA LEU A 220 6.62 24.09 9.29
C LEU A 220 5.20 24.00 9.88
N PRO A 221 4.61 25.11 10.38
CA PRO A 221 3.22 25.14 10.80
C PRO A 221 2.30 24.64 9.68
N GLY A 222 1.56 23.58 9.94
CA GLY A 222 0.60 23.04 8.98
C GLY A 222 -0.79 23.61 9.21
N ALA A 223 -1.49 23.96 8.13
CA ALA A 223 -2.95 24.07 8.17
C ALA A 223 -3.52 22.65 8.22
N GLY A 224 -3.90 22.19 9.42
CA GLY A 224 -4.50 20.87 9.57
C GLY A 224 -5.76 20.74 8.72
N ARG A 225 -5.83 19.74 7.84
CA ARG A 225 -7.04 19.47 7.06
C ARG A 225 -8.09 18.82 7.94
N ASN A 226 -9.31 19.36 7.90
CA ASN A 226 -10.45 18.83 8.63
C ASN A 226 -11.19 17.80 7.76
N TYR A 227 -11.30 16.56 8.25
CA TYR A 227 -11.97 15.45 7.56
C TYR A 227 -13.41 15.23 8.04
N SER A 228 -14.07 16.23 8.62
CA SER A 228 -15.44 16.11 9.16
C SER A 228 -16.51 15.71 8.15
N ARG A 229 -16.26 15.89 6.85
CA ARG A 229 -17.14 15.44 5.75
C ARG A 229 -16.78 14.06 5.19
N LEU A 230 -15.86 13.34 5.84
CA LEU A 230 -15.52 11.97 5.51
C LEU A 230 -16.16 11.02 6.54
N THR A 231 -16.92 10.04 6.04
CA THR A 231 -17.31 8.86 6.83
C THR A 231 -16.45 7.67 6.41
N VAL A 232 -15.74 7.05 7.36
CA VAL A 232 -14.99 5.81 7.13
C VAL A 232 -15.73 4.65 7.77
N ARG A 233 -16.21 3.72 6.94
CA ARG A 233 -16.83 2.46 7.33
C ARG A 233 -15.79 1.34 7.31
N HIS A 234 -15.49 0.80 8.47
CA HIS A 234 -14.45 -0.21 8.64
C HIS A 234 -15.05 -1.60 8.83
N TRP A 235 -14.66 -2.54 7.98
CA TRP A 235 -14.87 -3.96 8.16
C TRP A 235 -13.59 -4.63 8.61
N ASP A 236 -13.52 -5.02 9.90
CA ASP A 236 -12.38 -5.73 10.49
C ASP A 236 -12.31 -7.17 9.99
N ARG A 237 -11.80 -7.34 8.77
CA ARG A 237 -11.59 -8.63 8.11
C ARG A 237 -10.21 -8.67 7.48
N ALA A 238 -9.53 -9.81 7.57
CA ALA A 238 -8.23 -9.99 6.92
C ALA A 238 -8.40 -9.95 5.40
N SER A 239 -7.80 -8.96 4.74
CA SER A 239 -7.98 -8.67 3.30
C SER A 239 -6.67 -8.56 2.52
N SER A 240 -5.53 -8.95 3.12
CA SER A 240 -4.24 -8.95 2.41
C SER A 240 -4.31 -9.79 1.13
N ARG A 241 -3.42 -9.55 0.17
CA ARG A 241 -3.27 -10.40 -1.03
C ARG A 241 -3.31 -11.89 -0.72
N SER A 242 -2.66 -12.33 0.35
CA SER A 242 -2.65 -13.74 0.72
C SER A 242 -3.92 -14.23 1.40
N ALA A 243 -4.67 -13.34 2.05
CA ALA A 243 -6.02 -13.67 2.52
C ALA A 243 -6.97 -13.86 1.32
N LEU A 244 -6.83 -13.05 0.27
CA LEU A 244 -7.59 -13.18 -0.98
C LEU A 244 -7.18 -14.40 -1.82
N ASN A 245 -6.07 -15.07 -1.53
CA ASN A 245 -5.75 -16.36 -2.13
C ASN A 245 -6.57 -17.52 -1.54
N VAL A 246 -7.24 -17.31 -0.40
CA VAL A 246 -8.13 -18.30 0.21
C VAL A 246 -9.52 -18.14 -0.44
N PRO A 247 -10.04 -19.15 -1.18
CA PRO A 247 -11.28 -19.01 -1.95
C PRO A 247 -12.49 -18.55 -1.15
N GLU A 248 -12.66 -19.06 0.08
CA GLU A 248 -13.78 -18.72 0.95
C GLU A 248 -13.71 -17.27 1.41
N THR A 249 -12.53 -16.82 1.86
CA THR A 249 -12.29 -15.44 2.29
C THR A 249 -12.47 -14.47 1.14
N ARG A 250 -11.96 -14.83 -0.05
CA ARG A 250 -12.12 -14.04 -1.27
C ARG A 250 -13.59 -13.90 -1.63
N ARG A 251 -14.34 -15.00 -1.70
CA ARG A 251 -15.77 -14.98 -2.00
C ARG A 251 -16.53 -14.09 -1.04
N GLU A 252 -16.32 -14.25 0.26
CA GLU A 252 -16.97 -13.44 1.30
C GLU A 252 -16.69 -11.95 1.14
N ILE A 253 -15.42 -11.57 0.90
CA ILE A 253 -15.02 -10.17 0.71
C ILE A 253 -15.64 -9.59 -0.55
N LEU A 254 -15.65 -10.34 -1.66
CA LEU A 254 -16.20 -9.89 -2.93
C LEU A 254 -17.72 -9.78 -2.90
N GLU A 255 -18.42 -10.74 -2.31
CA GLU A 255 -19.88 -10.69 -2.09
C GLU A 255 -20.24 -9.48 -1.22
N GLY A 256 -19.48 -9.25 -0.15
CA GLY A 256 -19.70 -8.12 0.73
C GLY A 256 -19.44 -6.76 0.07
N ALA A 257 -18.37 -6.67 -0.72
CA ALA A 257 -18.07 -5.49 -1.53
C ALA A 257 -19.17 -5.22 -2.56
N ALA A 258 -19.59 -6.24 -3.31
CA ALA A 258 -20.63 -6.14 -4.32
C ALA A 258 -21.98 -5.72 -3.72
N SER A 259 -22.37 -6.26 -2.56
CA SER A 259 -23.62 -5.86 -1.88
C SER A 259 -23.66 -4.35 -1.63
N VAL A 260 -22.61 -3.80 -1.02
CA VAL A 260 -22.53 -2.36 -0.72
C VAL A 260 -22.53 -1.51 -1.99
N ILE A 261 -21.79 -1.94 -3.01
CA ILE A 261 -21.74 -1.24 -4.29
C ILE A 261 -23.13 -1.23 -4.94
N ASN A 262 -23.82 -2.37 -4.98
CA ASN A 262 -25.15 -2.52 -5.58
C ASN A 262 -26.25 -1.77 -4.80
N ALA A 263 -26.10 -1.58 -3.49
CA ALA A 263 -27.00 -0.78 -2.67
C ALA A 263 -27.01 0.72 -3.01
N ALA A 264 -25.98 1.20 -3.74
CA ALA A 264 -25.90 2.58 -4.24
C ALA A 264 -25.75 2.58 -5.77
N PRO A 265 -26.79 2.22 -6.54
CA PRO A 265 -26.68 1.94 -7.98
C PRO A 265 -26.37 3.17 -8.85
N ALA A 266 -26.67 4.38 -8.35
CA ALA A 266 -26.43 5.65 -9.04
C ALA A 266 -25.04 6.25 -8.78
N GLU A 267 -24.28 5.71 -7.83
CA GLU A 267 -22.97 6.24 -7.44
C GLU A 267 -21.84 5.62 -8.26
N GLU A 268 -20.84 6.42 -8.61
CA GLU A 268 -19.55 5.93 -9.09
C GLU A 268 -18.68 5.49 -7.90
N TRP A 269 -17.83 4.49 -8.12
CA TRP A 269 -16.98 3.92 -7.07
C TRP A 269 -15.52 3.89 -7.46
N LEU A 270 -14.66 4.35 -6.57
CA LEU A 270 -13.22 4.15 -6.67
C LEU A 270 -12.80 2.93 -5.83
N ILE A 271 -12.31 1.90 -6.50
CA ILE A 271 -11.86 0.65 -5.87
C ILE A 271 -10.34 0.64 -5.77
N ILE A 272 -9.82 0.60 -4.54
CA ILE A 272 -8.40 0.47 -4.23
C ILE A 272 -8.08 -1.01 -3.97
N HIS A 273 -7.16 -1.56 -4.76
CA HIS A 273 -6.87 -3.00 -4.76
C HIS A 273 -5.38 -3.32 -4.95
N HIS A 274 -5.00 -4.58 -4.80
CA HIS A 274 -3.66 -5.04 -5.16
C HIS A 274 -3.48 -5.16 -6.67
N GLN A 275 -2.29 -4.81 -7.18
CA GLN A 275 -1.94 -5.11 -8.57
C GLN A 275 -2.07 -6.62 -8.84
N ALA A 276 -2.80 -6.96 -9.90
CA ALA A 276 -2.98 -8.33 -10.37
C ALA A 276 -1.65 -8.97 -10.76
N ARG A 277 -1.51 -10.29 -10.54
CA ARG A 277 -0.32 -11.07 -10.93
C ARG A 277 -0.75 -12.40 -11.54
N GLY A 278 -0.22 -12.75 -12.71
CA GLY A 278 -0.56 -14.00 -13.38
C GLY A 278 -2.06 -14.09 -13.66
N ALA A 279 -2.68 -15.22 -13.32
CA ALA A 279 -4.11 -15.50 -13.50
C ALA A 279 -5.00 -14.93 -12.36
N ASP A 280 -4.67 -13.77 -11.80
CA ASP A 280 -5.46 -13.15 -10.73
C ASP A 280 -6.77 -12.55 -11.27
N THR A 281 -7.90 -13.16 -10.90
CA THR A 281 -9.25 -12.82 -11.36
C THR A 281 -10.07 -11.96 -10.37
N VAL A 282 -9.45 -11.37 -9.34
CA VAL A 282 -10.20 -10.74 -8.21
C VAL A 282 -11.14 -9.64 -8.69
N LEU A 283 -10.69 -8.82 -9.63
CA LEU A 283 -11.49 -7.72 -10.16
C LEU A 283 -12.60 -8.20 -11.10
N ASP A 284 -12.33 -9.24 -11.90
CA ASP A 284 -13.31 -9.79 -12.82
C ASP A 284 -14.45 -10.46 -12.05
N GLU A 285 -14.13 -11.15 -10.96
CA GLU A 285 -15.12 -11.72 -10.04
C GLU A 285 -15.94 -10.66 -9.32
N LEU A 286 -15.35 -9.52 -8.97
CA LEU A 286 -16.09 -8.39 -8.39
C LEU A 286 -17.04 -7.79 -9.44
N LYS A 287 -16.54 -7.52 -10.65
CA LYS A 287 -17.33 -6.97 -11.76
C LYS A 287 -18.51 -7.87 -12.11
N ALA A 288 -18.31 -9.18 -12.12
CA ALA A 288 -19.38 -10.15 -12.39
C ALA A 288 -20.52 -10.13 -11.36
N GLN A 289 -20.29 -9.62 -10.15
CA GLN A 289 -21.28 -9.51 -9.07
C GLN A 289 -21.94 -8.13 -8.97
N VAL A 290 -21.42 -7.13 -9.69
CA VAL A 290 -21.93 -5.75 -9.66
C VAL A 290 -22.86 -5.54 -10.85
N ALA A 291 -24.07 -5.03 -10.58
CA ALA A 291 -25.10 -4.87 -11.62
C ALA A 291 -24.67 -3.93 -12.76
N ASN A 292 -23.95 -2.85 -12.42
CA ASN A 292 -23.43 -1.86 -13.37
C ASN A 292 -21.91 -1.70 -13.18
N PRO A 293 -21.07 -2.54 -13.80
CA PRO A 293 -19.63 -2.55 -13.55
C PRO A 293 -18.88 -1.34 -14.18
N GLU A 294 -19.47 -0.66 -15.17
CA GLU A 294 -18.84 0.49 -15.86
C GLU A 294 -18.61 1.72 -14.96
N ARG A 295 -19.35 1.83 -13.86
CA ARG A 295 -19.19 2.92 -12.86
C ARG A 295 -18.05 2.67 -11.86
N LEU A 296 -17.32 1.57 -12.03
CA LEU A 296 -16.22 1.18 -11.15
C LEU A 296 -14.90 1.65 -11.74
N HIS A 297 -14.21 2.52 -11.00
CA HIS A 297 -12.85 2.92 -11.27
C HIS A 297 -11.88 2.12 -10.42
N PHE A 298 -10.80 1.62 -11.02
CA PHE A 298 -9.84 0.77 -10.32
C PHE A 298 -8.49 1.45 -10.21
N VAL A 299 -7.94 1.47 -9.00
CA VAL A 299 -6.58 1.96 -8.74
C VAL A 299 -5.86 0.95 -7.87
N ASN A 300 -4.68 0.54 -8.31
CA ASN A 300 -3.88 -0.39 -7.54
C ASN A 300 -2.92 0.30 -6.56
N TRP A 301 -2.59 -0.42 -5.47
CA TRP A 301 -1.45 -0.10 -4.64
C TRP A 301 -0.19 0.02 -5.50
N GLY A 302 0.61 1.05 -5.23
CA GLY A 302 1.67 1.51 -6.13
C GLY A 302 1.25 2.70 -7.00
N ARG A 303 0.06 2.71 -7.63
CA ARG A 303 -0.45 3.84 -8.44
C ARG A 303 -1.43 4.77 -7.71
N HIS A 304 -1.77 4.43 -6.48
CA HIS A 304 -2.71 5.18 -5.64
C HIS A 304 -2.29 6.62 -5.31
N ASN A 305 -1.02 6.99 -5.42
CA ASN A 305 -0.56 8.36 -5.22
C ASN A 305 -0.65 9.25 -6.47
N ALA A 306 -0.97 8.69 -7.65
CA ALA A 306 -0.83 9.40 -8.93
C ALA A 306 -2.13 10.06 -9.41
N THR A 307 -2.11 11.33 -9.82
CA THR A 307 -3.17 12.10 -10.55
C THR A 307 -4.37 12.60 -9.72
N ASN A 308 -5.20 13.47 -10.33
CA ASN A 308 -6.47 13.97 -9.78
C ASN A 308 -7.73 13.36 -10.44
N ALA A 309 -7.58 12.29 -11.23
CA ALA A 309 -8.63 11.77 -12.11
C ALA A 309 -9.98 11.45 -11.42
N TYR A 310 -9.95 11.01 -10.15
CA TYR A 310 -11.13 10.52 -9.43
C TYR A 310 -11.66 11.47 -8.36
N ARG A 311 -11.22 12.75 -8.39
CA ARG A 311 -11.63 13.73 -7.38
C ARG A 311 -13.14 14.01 -7.35
N HIS A 312 -13.90 13.59 -8.36
CA HIS A 312 -15.36 13.74 -8.41
C HIS A 312 -16.11 12.60 -7.70
N VAL A 313 -15.46 11.45 -7.51
CA VAL A 313 -16.06 10.23 -6.96
C VAL A 313 -16.27 10.37 -5.45
N ARG A 314 -17.49 10.12 -4.96
CA ARG A 314 -17.84 10.27 -3.53
C ARG A 314 -17.81 8.96 -2.74
N LYS A 315 -17.72 7.81 -3.41
CA LYS A 315 -17.63 6.48 -2.78
C LYS A 315 -16.29 5.84 -3.10
N VAL A 316 -15.53 5.49 -2.07
CA VAL A 316 -14.25 4.78 -2.23
C VAL A 316 -14.28 3.48 -1.44
N MET A 317 -13.78 2.41 -2.02
CA MET A 317 -13.65 1.11 -1.36
C MET A 317 -12.20 0.65 -1.39
N VAL A 318 -11.60 0.52 -0.22
CA VAL A 318 -10.32 -0.14 -0.02
C VAL A 318 -10.59 -1.62 0.19
N LEU A 319 -10.55 -2.38 -0.90
CA LEU A 319 -10.88 -3.82 -0.93
C LEU A 319 -9.85 -4.67 -0.15
N SER A 320 -8.60 -4.19 -0.11
CA SER A 320 -7.47 -4.88 0.51
C SER A 320 -6.46 -3.88 1.02
N LEU A 321 -5.87 -4.10 2.20
CA LEU A 321 -4.78 -3.26 2.71
C LEU A 321 -3.42 -3.67 2.14
N TRP A 322 -2.57 -2.68 1.90
CA TRP A 322 -1.19 -2.91 1.50
C TRP A 322 -0.29 -3.17 2.72
N HIS A 323 0.09 -4.43 2.90
CA HIS A 323 1.09 -4.83 3.89
C HIS A 323 2.44 -5.03 3.22
N LEU A 324 3.48 -4.43 3.79
CA LEU A 324 4.86 -4.76 3.48
C LEU A 324 5.33 -5.93 4.37
N THR A 325 6.45 -6.54 3.98
CA THR A 325 7.11 -7.56 4.80
C THR A 325 7.95 -6.91 5.89
N ASP A 326 8.30 -7.64 6.94
CA ASP A 326 9.20 -7.17 8.00
C ASP A 326 10.56 -6.72 7.44
N ALA A 327 11.05 -7.40 6.40
CA ALA A 327 12.28 -7.01 5.69
C ALA A 327 12.12 -5.65 4.99
N ALA A 328 10.97 -5.41 4.35
CA ALA A 328 10.69 -4.12 3.73
C ALA A 328 10.51 -3.01 4.77
N TYR A 329 9.79 -3.25 5.87
CA TYR A 329 9.70 -2.27 6.97
C TYR A 329 11.09 -1.96 7.56
N THR A 330 11.95 -2.97 7.69
CA THR A 330 13.34 -2.78 8.13
C THR A 330 14.12 -1.94 7.12
N ALA A 331 14.01 -2.21 5.81
CA ALA A 331 14.65 -1.39 4.78
C ALA A 331 14.17 0.07 4.80
N HIS A 332 12.88 0.32 5.05
CA HIS A 332 12.33 1.66 5.24
C HIS A 332 12.94 2.37 6.44
N HIS A 333 13.12 1.66 7.56
CA HIS A 333 13.80 2.22 8.72
C HIS A 333 15.26 2.56 8.40
N ILE A 334 16.01 1.65 7.77
CA ILE A 334 17.42 1.89 7.38
C ILE A 334 17.52 3.09 6.44
N ALA A 335 16.60 3.22 5.48
CA ALA A 335 16.57 4.34 4.53
C ALA A 335 16.28 5.70 5.21
N ALA A 336 15.50 5.68 6.30
CA ALA A 336 15.17 6.86 7.09
C ALA A 336 16.28 7.22 8.10
N SER A 337 16.75 6.25 8.88
CA SER A 337 17.69 6.45 9.97
C SER A 337 19.16 6.50 9.51
N GLY A 338 19.44 5.97 8.32
CA GLY A 338 20.81 5.77 7.82
C GLY A 338 21.60 4.70 8.58
N ARG A 339 20.96 3.92 9.46
CA ARG A 339 21.60 2.94 10.33
C ARG A 339 21.03 1.54 10.12
N VAL A 340 21.90 0.55 9.98
CA VAL A 340 21.51 -0.87 9.98
C VAL A 340 21.41 -1.35 11.43
N PRO A 341 20.27 -1.92 11.85
CA PRO A 341 20.14 -2.46 13.20
C PRO A 341 20.98 -3.74 13.33
N SER A 342 21.84 -3.83 14.36
CA SER A 342 22.76 -4.95 14.55
C SER A 342 22.08 -6.31 14.71
N GLN A 343 20.87 -6.35 15.27
CA GLN A 343 20.09 -7.58 15.51
C GLN A 343 18.71 -7.57 14.83
N GLY A 344 18.50 -6.66 13.88
CA GLY A 344 17.18 -6.40 13.30
C GLY A 344 16.29 -5.56 14.23
N LEU A 345 15.11 -5.20 13.73
CA LEU A 345 14.14 -4.43 14.49
C LEU A 345 13.29 -5.35 15.38
N ASP A 346 12.97 -4.86 16.57
CA ASP A 346 11.97 -5.50 17.42
C ASP A 346 10.56 -5.39 16.81
N ARG A 347 9.63 -6.21 17.32
CA ARG A 347 8.25 -6.26 16.80
C ARG A 347 7.47 -4.97 17.02
N GLU A 348 7.75 -4.23 18.08
CA GLU A 348 7.05 -2.99 18.39
C GLU A 348 7.44 -1.91 17.38
N THR A 349 8.74 -1.76 17.12
CA THR A 349 9.30 -0.86 16.12
C THR A 349 8.79 -1.20 14.73
N ILE A 350 8.76 -2.48 14.33
CA ILE A 350 8.14 -2.91 13.07
C ILE A 350 6.65 -2.53 13.04
N SER A 351 5.91 -2.75 14.14
CA SER A 351 4.50 -2.40 14.22
C SER A 351 4.25 -0.89 14.09
N ARG A 352 5.10 -0.05 14.66
CA ARG A 352 5.01 1.42 14.53
C ARG A 352 5.27 1.88 13.10
N ILE A 353 6.30 1.33 12.46
CA ILE A 353 6.61 1.61 11.04
C ILE A 353 5.44 1.15 10.15
N ALA A 354 4.94 -0.07 10.37
CA ALA A 354 3.80 -0.61 9.64
C ALA A 354 2.55 0.26 9.79
N ALA A 355 2.24 0.72 11.01
CA ALA A 355 1.14 1.65 11.24
C ALA A 355 1.35 2.96 10.47
N GLY A 356 2.56 3.55 10.51
CA GLY A 356 2.90 4.75 9.74
C GLY A 356 2.70 4.59 8.23
N GLU A 357 3.16 3.48 7.66
CA GLU A 357 2.97 3.17 6.23
C GLU A 357 1.50 2.91 5.89
N HIS A 358 0.74 2.24 6.76
CA HIS A 358 -0.71 2.09 6.57
C HIS A 358 -1.43 3.44 6.56
N ARG A 359 -1.13 4.35 7.50
CA ARG A 359 -1.69 5.71 7.53
C ARG A 359 -1.34 6.47 6.26
N HIS A 360 -0.07 6.43 5.82
CA HIS A 360 0.37 7.06 4.57
C HIS A 360 -0.41 6.55 3.35
N ASN A 361 -0.43 5.24 3.14
CA ASN A 361 -1.05 4.63 1.97
C ASN A 361 -2.58 4.83 1.95
N LEU A 362 -3.24 4.71 3.11
CA LEU A 362 -4.68 4.97 3.23
C LEU A 362 -5.02 6.44 2.99
N LEU A 363 -4.23 7.36 3.56
CA LEU A 363 -4.40 8.80 3.34
C LEU A 363 -4.32 9.12 1.84
N GLN A 364 -3.26 8.65 1.17
CA GLN A 364 -3.07 8.86 -0.26
C GLN A 364 -4.21 8.24 -1.08
N ALA A 365 -4.56 6.99 -0.81
CA ALA A 365 -5.59 6.28 -1.60
C ALA A 365 -6.99 6.87 -1.45
N ILE A 366 -7.43 7.20 -0.23
CA ILE A 366 -8.76 7.79 0.02
C ILE A 366 -8.80 9.23 -0.47
N CYS A 367 -7.71 9.99 -0.35
CA CYS A 367 -7.61 11.35 -0.90
C CYS A 367 -7.52 11.39 -2.44
N ARG A 368 -7.71 10.27 -3.15
CA ARG A 368 -7.94 10.29 -4.61
C ARG A 368 -9.38 10.57 -4.98
N ALA A 369 -10.30 10.29 -4.06
CA ALA A 369 -11.73 10.55 -4.19
C ALA A 369 -12.07 12.02 -3.86
N ASN A 370 -13.34 12.35 -3.68
CA ASN A 370 -13.83 13.70 -3.37
C ASN A 370 -13.28 14.29 -2.06
N VAL A 371 -12.67 13.48 -1.19
CA VAL A 371 -11.86 13.96 -0.05
C VAL A 371 -10.76 14.93 -0.49
N ARG A 372 -10.22 14.79 -1.72
CA ARG A 372 -9.21 15.69 -2.30
C ARG A 372 -9.72 17.11 -2.46
N ASN A 373 -11.00 17.27 -2.76
CA ASN A 373 -11.61 18.59 -2.89
C ASN A 373 -11.75 19.19 -1.50
N GLY A 374 -11.66 20.50 -1.39
CA GLY A 374 -11.83 21.17 -0.12
C GLY A 374 -11.93 22.67 -0.31
N ALA A 375 -12.72 23.27 0.56
CA ALA A 375 -12.83 24.72 0.71
C ALA A 375 -12.54 25.03 2.18
N ASP A 376 -11.79 26.10 2.44
CA ASP A 376 -11.51 26.61 3.79
C ASP A 376 -10.92 25.55 4.75
N GLY A 377 -10.10 24.63 4.23
CA GLY A 377 -9.44 23.59 5.03
C GLY A 377 -10.30 22.36 5.36
N VAL A 378 -11.56 22.30 4.93
CA VAL A 378 -12.45 21.14 5.11
C VAL A 378 -12.46 20.26 3.86
N CYS A 379 -12.42 18.93 4.02
CA CYS A 379 -12.48 18.00 2.88
C CYS A 379 -13.86 17.97 2.21
N GLY A 380 -13.91 17.48 0.97
CA GLY A 380 -15.16 17.21 0.26
C GLY A 380 -15.91 16.02 0.87
N ASP A 381 -17.22 15.98 0.62
CA ASP A 381 -18.10 14.91 1.10
C ASP A 381 -17.76 13.57 0.46
N CYS A 382 -17.49 12.56 1.29
CA CYS A 382 -17.07 11.25 0.82
C CYS A 382 -17.38 10.16 1.84
N GLU A 383 -17.67 8.97 1.34
CA GLU A 383 -17.79 7.75 2.15
C GLU A 383 -16.74 6.73 1.71
N ALA A 384 -15.91 6.31 2.66
CA ALA A 384 -14.84 5.34 2.44
C ALA A 384 -15.18 4.02 3.14
N TYR A 385 -15.13 2.92 2.40
CA TYR A 385 -15.30 1.56 2.90
C TYR A 385 -13.93 0.89 2.96
N VAL A 386 -13.46 0.54 4.15
CA VAL A 386 -12.13 -0.05 4.37
C VAL A 386 -12.31 -1.48 4.86
N ILE A 387 -11.88 -2.44 4.05
CA ILE A 387 -11.85 -3.86 4.42
C ILE A 387 -10.40 -4.20 4.77
N GLY A 388 -10.13 -4.51 6.04
CA GLY A 388 -8.77 -4.83 6.45
C GLY A 388 -8.51 -4.75 7.94
N LYS A 389 -7.34 -5.30 8.33
CA LYS A 389 -6.82 -5.24 9.70
C LYS A 389 -5.36 -4.80 9.69
N THR A 390 -5.04 -3.71 10.37
CA THR A 390 -3.66 -3.16 10.47
C THR A 390 -2.95 -3.54 11.77
N GLY A 391 -3.64 -4.19 12.71
CA GLY A 391 -3.07 -4.55 14.01
C GLY A 391 -4.15 -4.81 15.06
N LYS A 392 -3.88 -4.41 16.31
CA LYS A 392 -4.83 -4.53 17.43
C LYS A 392 -5.96 -3.50 17.34
N ASP A 393 -5.69 -2.29 16.85
CA ASP A 393 -6.68 -1.22 16.77
C ASP A 393 -6.62 -0.46 15.44
N THR A 394 -7.29 -1.02 14.43
CA THR A 394 -7.40 -0.40 13.10
C THR A 394 -8.22 0.90 13.15
N LYS A 395 -9.15 1.04 14.10
CA LYS A 395 -10.02 2.23 14.19
C LYS A 395 -9.25 3.44 14.71
N ALA A 396 -8.44 3.26 15.74
CA ALA A 396 -7.54 4.31 16.23
C ALA A 396 -6.61 4.77 15.09
N LEU A 397 -6.05 3.82 14.33
CA LEU A 397 -5.23 4.15 13.16
C LEU A 397 -6.00 4.99 12.13
N LEU A 398 -7.25 4.64 11.82
CA LEU A 398 -8.09 5.39 10.88
C LEU A 398 -8.45 6.79 11.41
N ALA A 399 -8.77 6.92 12.70
CA ALA A 399 -9.08 8.19 13.35
C ALA A 399 -7.87 9.14 13.34
N GLU A 400 -6.67 8.63 13.61
CA GLU A 400 -5.43 9.39 13.48
C GLU A 400 -5.11 9.76 12.02
N THR A 401 -5.44 8.88 11.08
CA THR A 401 -5.24 9.13 9.63
C THR A 401 -6.16 10.23 9.13
N PHE A 402 -7.41 10.30 9.60
CA PHE A 402 -8.40 11.27 9.16
C PHE A 402 -9.02 12.04 10.33
N PRO A 403 -8.30 13.03 10.90
CA PRO A 403 -8.81 13.81 12.02
C PRO A 403 -10.16 14.46 11.72
N GLY A 404 -11.14 14.21 12.60
CA GLY A 404 -12.50 14.73 12.48
C GLY A 404 -13.46 13.85 11.67
N ALA A 405 -12.98 12.82 10.95
CA ALA A 405 -13.83 11.90 10.21
C ALA A 405 -14.68 11.02 11.14
N ALA A 406 -15.87 10.65 10.68
CA ALA A 406 -16.72 9.69 11.38
C ALA A 406 -16.26 8.26 11.08
N ILE A 407 -15.63 7.59 12.06
CA ILE A 407 -15.22 6.18 11.94
C ILE A 407 -16.33 5.28 12.46
N LYS A 408 -16.90 4.44 11.60
CA LYS A 408 -18.04 3.55 11.91
C LYS A 408 -17.69 2.11 11.64
N ASP A 409 -18.16 1.22 12.49
CA ASP A 409 -18.18 -0.21 12.17
C ASP A 409 -19.10 -0.47 10.98
N TRP A 410 -18.64 -1.34 10.09
CA TRP A 410 -19.44 -1.84 8.99
C TRP A 410 -19.17 -3.33 8.80
N ARG A 411 -20.24 -4.06 8.54
CA ARG A 411 -20.21 -5.40 7.98
C ARG A 411 -21.23 -5.41 6.84
N PRO A 412 -20.87 -5.94 5.66
CA PRO A 412 -21.77 -5.93 4.51
C PRO A 412 -23.03 -6.75 4.77
N PHE A 413 -22.89 -7.86 5.49
CA PHE A 413 -24.00 -8.71 5.89
C PHE A 413 -24.61 -8.15 7.18
N GLY A 414 -25.55 -7.23 7.05
CA GLY A 414 -26.32 -6.71 8.18
C GLY A 414 -27.30 -7.75 8.72
N ALA A 415 -27.72 -7.58 9.97
CA ALA A 415 -28.79 -8.38 10.58
C ALA A 415 -30.19 -8.22 9.92
N GLY A 416 -30.26 -7.44 8.82
CA GLY A 416 -31.45 -7.19 8.00
C GLY A 416 -31.36 -7.67 6.54
N GLU A 417 -30.32 -8.44 6.16
CA GLU A 417 -30.20 -9.02 4.80
C GLU A 417 -30.61 -10.49 4.70
N LEU A 418 -31.13 -11.07 5.79
CA LEU A 418 -31.78 -12.36 5.66
C LEU A 418 -33.11 -12.13 4.94
N THR A 419 -33.30 -12.79 3.81
CA THR A 419 -34.52 -12.73 3.01
C THR A 419 -35.09 -14.14 2.82
N GLY A 420 -36.40 -14.22 2.57
CA GLY A 420 -37.13 -15.48 2.40
C GLY A 420 -36.85 -16.47 3.54
N ARG A 421 -36.56 -17.73 3.19
CA ARG A 421 -36.34 -18.81 4.16
C ARG A 421 -35.22 -18.56 5.18
N SER A 422 -34.22 -17.74 4.83
CA SER A 422 -33.17 -17.37 5.79
C SER A 422 -33.68 -16.37 6.82
N LEU A 423 -34.61 -15.48 6.47
CA LEU A 423 -35.26 -14.59 7.42
C LEU A 423 -36.14 -15.38 8.39
N ASP A 424 -36.99 -16.27 7.86
CA ASP A 424 -37.92 -17.08 8.66
C ASP A 424 -37.19 -17.88 9.76
N VAL A 425 -36.04 -18.49 9.41
CA VAL A 425 -35.22 -19.24 10.37
C VAL A 425 -34.60 -18.32 11.42
N ALA A 426 -34.15 -17.13 11.03
CA ALA A 426 -33.56 -16.18 11.95
C ALA A 426 -34.60 -15.57 12.91
N GLU A 427 -35.79 -15.22 12.41
CA GLU A 427 -36.88 -14.71 13.24
C GLU A 427 -37.35 -15.75 14.26
N GLU A 428 -37.46 -17.02 13.86
CA GLU A 428 -37.83 -18.09 14.78
C GLU A 428 -36.76 -18.34 15.87
N ILE A 429 -35.48 -18.25 15.50
CA ILE A 429 -34.38 -18.30 16.49
C ILE A 429 -34.49 -17.10 17.44
N ARG A 430 -34.63 -15.88 16.91
CA ARG A 430 -34.76 -14.67 17.73
C ARG A 430 -35.95 -14.75 18.67
N ARG A 431 -37.12 -15.21 18.19
CA ARG A 431 -38.32 -15.42 19.01
C ARG A 431 -38.04 -16.34 20.20
N ARG A 432 -37.33 -17.45 19.99
CA ARG A 432 -37.04 -18.41 21.06
C ARG A 432 -36.01 -17.93 22.08
N PHE A 433 -35.01 -17.17 21.64
CA PHE A 433 -33.94 -16.68 22.52
C PHE A 433 -34.30 -15.35 23.23
N VAL A 434 -35.09 -14.48 22.59
CA VAL A 434 -35.47 -13.15 23.12
C VAL A 434 -36.81 -13.19 23.85
N ALA A 435 -37.86 -13.77 23.25
CA ALA A 435 -39.17 -13.85 23.89
C ALA A 435 -39.33 -15.09 24.78
N GLY A 436 -38.63 -16.19 24.46
CA GLY A 436 -38.69 -17.45 25.20
C GLY A 436 -37.61 -17.63 26.27
N GLY A 437 -36.61 -16.74 26.34
CA GLY A 437 -35.49 -16.84 27.30
C GLY A 437 -34.65 -18.13 27.17
N ALA A 438 -34.73 -18.84 26.04
CA ALA A 438 -34.07 -20.12 25.89
C ALA A 438 -32.54 -19.99 25.91
N GLU A 439 -31.84 -20.92 26.57
CA GLU A 439 -30.37 -21.02 26.51
C GLU A 439 -29.90 -21.81 25.27
N ARG A 440 -30.73 -22.75 24.80
CA ARG A 440 -30.46 -23.67 23.68
C ARG A 440 -31.74 -23.98 22.93
N VAL A 441 -31.63 -24.13 21.60
CA VAL A 441 -32.75 -24.49 20.73
C VAL A 441 -32.31 -25.57 19.75
N ARG A 442 -33.02 -26.71 19.72
CA ARG A 442 -32.68 -27.81 18.79
C ARG A 442 -33.04 -27.44 17.37
N LYS A 443 -32.20 -27.82 16.41
CA LYS A 443 -32.41 -27.58 14.98
C LYS A 443 -33.71 -28.20 14.46
N ILE A 444 -34.14 -29.32 15.02
CA ILE A 444 -35.41 -29.96 14.66
C ILE A 444 -36.62 -29.09 15.01
N ASP A 445 -36.54 -28.34 16.11
CA ASP A 445 -37.66 -27.52 16.57
C ASP A 445 -37.75 -26.23 15.74
N ILE A 446 -36.61 -25.66 15.34
CA ILE A 446 -36.53 -24.55 14.38
C ILE A 446 -37.11 -25.00 13.04
N ARG A 447 -36.65 -26.15 12.52
CA ARG A 447 -37.08 -26.74 11.24
C ARG A 447 -38.60 -26.91 11.17
N LYS A 448 -39.20 -27.50 12.21
CA LYS A 448 -40.65 -27.72 12.28
C LYS A 448 -41.42 -26.40 12.32
N ALA A 449 -40.93 -25.42 13.10
CA ALA A 449 -41.60 -24.15 13.25
C ALA A 449 -41.61 -23.30 11.96
N VAL A 450 -40.56 -23.37 11.15
CA VAL A 450 -40.50 -22.66 9.85
C VAL A 450 -41.06 -23.47 8.67
N GLY A 451 -41.60 -24.67 8.93
CA GLY A 451 -42.21 -25.52 7.88
C GLY A 451 -41.22 -26.09 6.87
N MET A 452 -39.98 -26.39 7.28
CA MET A 452 -38.97 -27.02 6.41
C MET A 452 -39.09 -28.55 6.43
N GLY A 453 -39.21 -29.15 5.25
CA GLY A 453 -39.55 -30.56 5.08
C GLY A 453 -38.42 -31.52 5.48
N THR A 454 -37.16 -31.11 5.31
CA THR A 454 -36.00 -31.99 5.51
C THR A 454 -34.86 -31.33 6.29
N ALA A 455 -33.99 -32.12 6.93
CA ALA A 455 -32.82 -31.62 7.64
C ALA A 455 -31.76 -30.96 6.73
N PRO A 456 -31.50 -31.46 5.50
CA PRO A 456 -30.60 -30.80 4.54
C PRO A 456 -31.04 -29.39 4.15
N GLU A 457 -32.35 -29.13 4.04
CA GLU A 457 -32.90 -27.82 3.71
C GLU A 457 -32.53 -26.77 4.77
N LEU A 458 -32.73 -27.09 6.06
CA LEU A 458 -32.27 -26.22 7.14
C LEU A 458 -30.75 -26.11 7.17
N ALA A 459 -30.02 -27.21 6.96
CA ALA A 459 -28.56 -27.19 6.94
C ALA A 459 -28.03 -26.23 5.87
N GLN A 460 -28.64 -26.19 4.69
CA GLN A 460 -28.27 -25.27 3.61
C GLN A 460 -28.45 -23.81 4.01
N VAL A 461 -29.48 -23.47 4.79
CA VAL A 461 -29.67 -22.11 5.32
C VAL A 461 -28.62 -21.78 6.38
N LEU A 462 -28.41 -22.69 7.34
CA LEU A 462 -27.45 -22.48 8.44
C LEU A 462 -25.99 -22.42 7.98
N THR A 463 -25.66 -22.97 6.81
CA THR A 463 -24.30 -22.93 6.27
C THR A 463 -23.98 -21.64 5.50
N ARG A 464 -25.00 -20.84 5.13
CA ARG A 464 -24.83 -19.58 4.37
C ARG A 464 -23.96 -18.59 5.16
N PRO A 465 -22.99 -17.90 4.50
CA PRO A 465 -22.16 -16.90 5.15
C PRO A 465 -22.98 -15.81 5.86
N ALA A 466 -24.00 -15.26 5.21
CA ALA A 466 -24.88 -14.25 5.78
C ALA A 466 -25.62 -14.74 7.05
N PHE A 467 -26.08 -16.01 7.07
CA PHE A 467 -26.78 -16.58 8.23
C PHE A 467 -25.82 -16.83 9.41
N LYS A 468 -24.59 -17.30 9.14
CA LYS A 468 -23.55 -17.46 10.16
C LYS A 468 -23.13 -16.11 10.75
N ALA A 469 -23.00 -15.09 9.90
CA ALA A 469 -22.69 -13.74 10.34
C ALA A 469 -23.82 -13.16 11.22
N TRP A 470 -25.08 -13.38 10.83
CA TRP A 470 -26.24 -13.03 11.64
C TRP A 470 -26.22 -13.72 13.01
N LEU A 471 -26.02 -15.04 13.07
CA LEU A 471 -25.92 -15.79 14.33
C LEU A 471 -24.84 -15.22 15.25
N ALA A 472 -23.66 -14.94 14.72
CA ALA A 472 -22.57 -14.35 15.48
C ALA A 472 -22.91 -12.94 16.00
N GLY A 473 -23.64 -12.14 15.20
CA GLY A 473 -24.14 -10.82 15.61
C GLY A 473 -25.16 -10.87 16.74
N GLU A 474 -25.94 -11.95 16.83
CA GLU A 474 -26.90 -12.20 17.92
C GLU A 474 -26.26 -12.89 19.14
N GLY A 475 -24.94 -13.13 19.14
CA GLY A 475 -24.25 -13.83 20.22
C GLY A 475 -24.56 -15.33 20.28
N LEU A 476 -24.87 -15.96 19.14
CA LEU A 476 -25.27 -17.36 19.03
C LEU A 476 -24.26 -18.18 18.22
N VAL A 477 -24.16 -19.48 18.52
CA VAL A 477 -23.30 -20.44 17.83
C VAL A 477 -24.06 -21.72 17.44
N LEU A 478 -23.62 -22.36 16.35
CA LEU A 478 -24.15 -23.63 15.89
C LEU A 478 -23.47 -24.81 16.60
N GLY A 479 -24.25 -25.64 17.27
CA GLY A 479 -23.84 -26.99 17.70
C GLY A 479 -24.24 -28.05 16.68
N THR A 480 -23.88 -29.32 16.94
CA THR A 480 -24.20 -30.45 16.04
C THR A 480 -25.72 -30.55 15.80
N LYS A 481 -26.52 -30.53 16.87
CA LYS A 481 -27.99 -30.69 16.83
C LYS A 481 -28.78 -29.45 17.26
N GLU A 482 -28.11 -28.36 17.61
CA GLU A 482 -28.72 -27.20 18.26
C GLU A 482 -28.08 -25.87 17.89
N VAL A 483 -28.72 -24.77 18.28
CA VAL A 483 -28.22 -23.40 18.34
C VAL A 483 -28.17 -23.00 19.81
N ARG A 484 -27.11 -22.30 20.25
CA ARG A 484 -26.88 -21.93 21.66
C ARG A 484 -26.17 -20.59 21.80
N ARG A 485 -26.22 -19.95 22.98
CA ARG A 485 -25.46 -18.71 23.26
C ARG A 485 -23.95 -18.95 23.27
N ALA A 486 -23.18 -17.97 22.79
CA ALA A 486 -21.72 -18.05 22.65
C ALA A 486 -20.97 -18.04 23.99
N ASP A 487 -21.53 -17.39 25.02
CA ASP A 487 -20.87 -17.06 26.30
C ASP A 487 -20.67 -18.26 27.25
N ARG A 488 -20.97 -19.47 26.79
CA ARG A 488 -20.76 -20.73 27.52
C ARG A 488 -20.29 -21.81 26.54
N VAL A 489 -19.05 -21.70 26.07
CA VAL A 489 -18.30 -22.84 25.47
C VAL A 489 -17.61 -23.61 26.57
#